data_AF-W0RI98-F1
#
_entry.id   AF-W0RI98-F1
#
_cell.length_a   1.000
_cell.length_b   1.000
_cell.length_c   1.000
_cell.angle_alpha   90.00
_cell.angle_beta   90.00
_cell.angle_gamma   90.00
#
_symmetry.space_group_name_H-M   'P 1'
#
loop_
_entity.id
_entity.type
_entity.pdbx_description
1 polymer ?
#
loop_
_entity_poly.entity_id
_entity_poly.type
_entity_poly.pdbx_seq_one_letter_code
_entity_poly.pdbx_strand_id
1 'polypeptide(L)' 'MTTVETLLHNNADPNVRDAEGRTPLALADAAGHREVVDRLRAAGAR' A
#
# COMPACT_ATOMS: atom_id res chain seq x y z
N MET A 1 -15.36 -6.34 -3.55
CA MET A 1 -15.15 -5.53 -2.34
C MET A 1 -13.96 -6.10 -1.59
N THR A 2 -12.76 -5.65 -1.94
CA THR A 2 -11.52 -6.09 -1.27
C THR A 2 -11.12 -5.04 -0.24
N THR A 3 -10.64 -5.46 0.92
CA THR A 3 -10.28 -4.61 2.08
C THR A 3 -9.35 -3.44 1.74
N VAL A 4 -8.56 -3.57 0.67
CA VAL A 4 -7.68 -2.53 0.12
C VAL A 4 -8.45 -1.30 -0.39
N GLU A 5 -9.63 -1.49 -1.01
CA GLU A 5 -10.46 -0.39 -1.50
C GLU A 5 -11.04 0.44 -0.33
N THR A 6 -11.43 -0.22 0.76
CA THR A 6 -11.96 0.45 1.95
C THR A 6 -10.89 1.28 2.66
N LEU A 7 -9.66 0.78 2.75
CA LEU A 7 -8.54 1.50 3.36
C LEU A 7 -8.13 2.73 2.55
N LEU A 8 -8.10 2.61 1.22
CA LEU A 8 -7.80 3.73 0.32
C LEU A 8 -8.86 4.84 0.37
N HIS A 9 -10.13 4.50 0.59
CA HIS A 9 -11.20 5.48 0.75
C HIS A 9 -11.13 6.27 2.07
N ASN A 10 -10.34 5.81 3.05
CA ASN A 10 -10.26 6.38 4.40
C ASN A 10 -9.08 7.35 4.61
N ASN A 11 -8.54 7.99 3.55
CA ASN A 11 -7.33 8.83 3.66
C ASN A 11 -6.12 8.09 4.26
N ALA A 12 -6.04 6.76 4.09
CA ALA A 12 -4.86 6.03 4.51
C ALA A 12 -3.65 6.52 3.70
N ASP A 13 -2.67 7.13 4.38
CA ASP A 13 -1.47 7.64 3.72
C ASP A 13 -0.65 6.45 3.18
N PRO A 14 -0.55 6.29 1.85
CA PRO A 14 0.12 5.15 1.25
C PRO A 14 1.65 5.17 1.47
N ASN A 15 2.18 6.26 2.04
CA ASN A 15 3.59 6.42 2.39
C ASN A 15 3.87 6.22 3.88
N VAL A 16 2.88 5.75 4.66
CA VAL A 16 3.09 5.40 6.07
C VAL A 16 4.25 4.42 6.19
N ARG A 17 5.07 4.58 7.22
CA ARG A 17 6.15 3.64 7.50
C ARG A 17 5.77 2.79 8.70
N ASP A 18 6.04 1.49 8.62
CA ASP A 18 5.96 0.63 9.79
C ASP A 18 7.12 0.92 10.78
N ALA A 19 7.15 0.18 11.89
CA ALA A 19 8.19 0.33 12.92
C ALA A 19 9.61 0.03 12.41
N GLU A 20 9.74 -0.66 11.27
CA GLU A 20 11.01 -0.99 10.61
C GLU A 20 11.35 0.04 9.51
N GLY A 21 10.51 1.08 9.31
CA GLY A 21 10.72 2.11 8.30
C GLY A 21 10.27 1.73 6.90
N ARG A 22 9.56 0.61 6.73
CA ARG A 22 9.10 0.10 5.43
C ARG A 22 7.75 0.70 5.06
N THR A 23 7.59 1.06 3.79
CA THR A 23 6.31 1.52 3.25
C THR A 23 5.41 0.33 2.88
N PRO A 24 4.08 0.50 2.81
CA PRO A 24 3.16 -0.48 2.28
C PRO A 24 3.60 -1.02 0.91
N LEU A 25 4.19 -0.14 0.07
CA LEU A 25 4.72 -0.51 -1.23
C LEU A 25 5.90 -1.48 -1.11
N ALA A 26 6.86 -1.19 -0.21
CA ALA A 26 7.99 -2.07 0.03
C ALA A 26 7.56 -3.44 0.58
N LEU A 27 6.55 -3.46 1.46
CA LEU A 27 5.96 -4.70 1.97
C LEU A 27 5.27 -5.51 0.86
N ALA A 28 4.48 -4.85 0.01
CA ALA A 28 3.79 -5.50 -1.10
C ALA A 28 4.78 -6.04 -2.16
N ASP A 29 5.86 -5.32 -2.43
CA ASP A 29 6.92 -5.73 -3.35
C ASP A 29 7.71 -6.93 -2.79
N ALA A 30 8.10 -6.87 -1.52
CA ALA A 30 8.77 -7.97 -0.83
C ALA A 30 7.91 -9.25 -0.76
N ALA A 31 6.58 -9.10 -0.66
CA ALA A 31 5.63 -10.22 -0.68
C ALA A 31 5.27 -10.72 -2.09
N GLY A 32 5.73 -10.05 -3.16
CA GLY A 32 5.40 -10.40 -4.54
C GLY A 32 3.95 -10.11 -4.94
N HIS A 33 3.26 -9.25 -4.19
CA HIS A 33 1.85 -8.92 -4.40
C HIS A 33 1.68 -7.81 -5.45
N ARG A 34 1.93 -8.14 -6.72
CA ARG A 34 1.83 -7.20 -7.86
C ARG A 34 0.52 -6.40 -7.89
N GLU A 35 -0.62 -7.04 -7.65
CA GLU A 35 -1.92 -6.37 -7.65
C GLU A 35 -2.04 -5.33 -6.52
N VAL A 36 -1.40 -5.57 -5.37
CA VAL A 36 -1.37 -4.62 -4.25
C VAL A 36 -0.40 -3.48 -4.54
N VAL A 37 0.75 -3.78 -5.17
CA VAL A 37 1.70 -2.77 -5.66
C VAL A 37 1.02 -1.80 -6.63
N ASP A 38 0.28 -2.32 -7.62
CA ASP A 38 -0.43 -1.47 -8.59
C ASP A 38 -1.49 -0.59 -7.94
N ARG A 39 -2.26 -1.14 -6.98
CA ARG A 39 -3.25 -0.37 -6.21
C ARG A 39 -2.61 0.72 -5.35
N LEU A 40 -1.52 0.42 -4.66
CA LEU A 40 -0.77 1.40 -3.85
C LEU A 40 -0.17 2.50 -4.73
N ARG A 41 0.39 2.14 -5.88
CA ARG A 41 0.94 3.11 -6.83
C ARG A 41 -0.15 4.02 -7.42
N ALA A 42 -1.31 3.45 -7.75
CA ALA A 42 -2.48 4.21 -8.19
C ALA A 42 -2.99 5.19 -7.12
N ALA A 43 -2.77 4.87 -5.84
CA ALA A 43 -3.06 5.74 -4.71
C ALA A 43 -2.01 6.83 -4.46
N GLY A 44 -0.89 6.84 -5.19
CA GLY A 44 0.19 7.80 -5.01
C GLY A 44 1.28 7.37 -4.01
N ALA A 45 1.36 6.09 -3.65
CA ALA A 45 2.50 5.53 -2.92
C ALA A 45 3.80 5.73 -3.71
N ARG A 46 4.87 6.15 -3.04
CA ARG A 46 6.20 6.32 -3.65
C ARG A 46 7.33 5.88 -2.73
#